data_AF-A0AA42YRE7-F1
#
_entry.id   AF-A0AA42YRE7-F1
#
_cell.length_a   1.000
_cell.length_b   1.000
_cell.length_c   1.000
_cell.angle_alpha   90.00
_cell.angle_beta   90.00
_cell.angle_gamma   90.00
#
_symmetry.space_group_name_H-M   'P 1'
#
loop_
_entity.id
_entity.type
_entity.pdbx_description
1 polymer ?
#
loop_
_entity_poly.entity_id
_entity_poly.type
_entity_poly.pdbx_seq_one_letter_code
_entity_poly.pdbx_strand_id
1 'polypeptide(L)'
;MIELLVAMVVALLALGAIYSTFLNQQKSYVVQGETAAMHQNIRAAMFYMQREIRMAGCDPDGSAGAAIITAGATSINFTEDVIGNTPGSDSDGATDDPGENITYALDANNNLVRTDPVNPPVVPPAPPVPQTVAQNIDAIDFVYLDGASPPNVLNPGGIDVPAGNEGQ
;
A
#
# COMPACT_ATOMS: atom_id res chain seq x y z
N MET A 1 20.68 -43.33 -47.38
CA MET A 1 20.62 -41.90 -47.76
C MET A 1 19.31 -41.22 -47.34
N ILE A 2 18.16 -41.89 -47.37
CA ILE A 2 16.88 -41.30 -46.92
C ILE A 2 16.77 -41.13 -45.39
N GLU A 3 17.43 -41.99 -44.61
CA GLU A 3 17.47 -41.89 -43.14
C GLU A 3 18.03 -40.57 -42.63
N LEU A 4 19.07 -40.03 -43.27
CA LEU A 4 19.68 -38.76 -42.87
C LEU A 4 18.73 -37.57 -43.11
N LEU A 5 17.92 -37.63 -44.17
CA LEU A 5 16.91 -36.60 -44.45
C LEU A 5 15.76 -36.66 -43.43
N VAL A 6 15.29 -37.86 -43.08
CA VAL A 6 14.23 -38.04 -42.09
C VAL A 6 14.70 -37.60 -40.69
N ALA A 7 15.91 -37.99 -40.29
CA ALA A 7 16.49 -37.60 -39.01
C ALA A 7 16.62 -36.07 -38.87
N MET A 8 17.02 -35.37 -39.93
CA MET A 8 17.15 -33.91 -39.94
C MET A 8 15.79 -33.21 -39.77
N VAL A 9 14.74 -33.70 -40.45
CA VAL A 9 13.39 -33.13 -40.33
C VAL A 9 12.86 -33.27 -38.90
N VAL A 10 13.03 -34.45 -38.28
CA VAL A 10 12.59 -34.68 -36.90
C VAL A 10 13.38 -33.82 -35.91
N ALA A 11 14.69 -33.65 -36.11
CA ALA A 11 15.51 -32.77 -35.29
C ALA A 11 15.08 -31.30 -35.37
N LEU A 12 14.72 -30.81 -36.55
CA LEU A 12 14.20 -29.44 -36.74
C LEU A 12 12.83 -29.26 -36.07
N LEU A 13 11.95 -30.25 -36.15
CA LEU A 13 10.66 -30.22 -35.45
C LEU A 13 10.86 -30.19 -33.92
N ALA A 14 11.79 -30.99 -33.40
CA ALA A 14 12.14 -31.00 -31.99
C ALA A 14 12.72 -29.65 -31.53
N LEU A 15 13.63 -29.06 -32.31
CA LEU A 15 14.18 -27.73 -32.03
C LEU A 15 13.10 -26.64 -32.07
N GLY A 16 12.16 -26.71 -33.02
CA GLY A 16 11.02 -25.79 -33.08
C GLY A 16 10.14 -25.87 -31.83
N ALA A 17 9.86 -27.09 -31.35
CA ALA A 17 9.13 -27.30 -30.12
C ALA A 17 9.88 -26.73 -28.90
N ILE A 18 11.17 -27.04 -28.76
CA ILE A 18 12.01 -26.51 -27.66
C ILE A 18 12.04 -24.98 -27.69
N TYR A 19 12.24 -24.38 -28.86
CA TYR A 19 12.29 -22.93 -29.02
C TYR A 19 10.97 -22.26 -28.60
N SER A 20 9.82 -22.85 -28.97
CA SER A 20 8.51 -22.36 -28.52
C SER A 20 8.38 -22.39 -26.99
N THR A 21 8.84 -23.46 -26.34
CA THR A 21 8.81 -23.56 -24.87
C THR A 21 9.76 -22.57 -24.21
N PHE A 22 10.92 -22.31 -24.82
CA PHE A 22 11.89 -21.33 -24.33
C PHE A 22 11.32 -19.91 -24.35
N LEU A 23 10.64 -19.51 -25.44
CA LEU A 23 9.98 -18.20 -25.52
C LEU A 23 8.90 -18.03 -24.45
N ASN A 24 8.09 -19.07 -24.24
CA ASN A 24 7.05 -19.05 -23.19
C ASN A 24 7.65 -18.96 -21.79
N GLN A 25 8.77 -19.67 -21.54
CA GLN A 25 9.50 -19.59 -20.28
C GLN A 25 10.07 -18.19 -20.07
N GLN A 26 10.70 -17.59 -21.08
CA GLN A 26 11.24 -16.24 -21.01
C GLN A 26 10.16 -15.21 -20.65
N LYS A 27 8.99 -15.24 -21.32
CA LYS A 27 7.86 -14.38 -20.97
C LYS A 27 7.44 -14.58 -19.50
N SER A 28 7.33 -15.82 -19.06
CA SER A 28 6.94 -16.16 -17.68
C SER A 28 7.94 -15.66 -16.64
N TYR A 29 9.24 -15.77 -16.92
CA TYR A 29 10.29 -15.27 -16.03
C TYR A 29 10.25 -13.74 -15.85
N VAL A 30 9.97 -13.00 -16.91
CA VAL A 30 9.85 -11.53 -16.84
C VAL A 30 8.64 -11.13 -15.98
N VAL A 31 7.47 -11.71 -16.26
CA VAL A 31 6.24 -11.43 -15.50
C VAL A 31 6.41 -11.76 -14.01
N GLN A 32 7.05 -12.89 -13.69
CA GLN A 32 7.34 -13.25 -12.30
C GLN A 32 8.24 -12.23 -11.60
N GLY A 33 9.24 -11.70 -12.32
CA GLY A 33 10.13 -10.65 -11.79
C GLY A 33 9.38 -9.35 -11.50
N GLU A 34 8.53 -8.91 -12.42
CA GLU A 34 7.70 -7.71 -12.26
C GLU A 34 6.71 -7.85 -11.09
N THR A 35 6.04 -9.00 -11.01
CA THR A 35 5.10 -9.31 -9.92
C THR A 35 5.82 -9.31 -8.56
N ALA A 36 7.00 -9.94 -8.47
CA ALA A 36 7.78 -9.97 -7.24
C ALA A 36 8.21 -8.57 -6.79
N ALA A 37 8.60 -7.70 -7.73
CA ALA A 37 8.93 -6.31 -7.43
C ALA A 37 7.72 -5.54 -6.88
N MET A 38 6.53 -5.73 -7.47
CA MET A 38 5.28 -5.14 -6.96
C MET A 38 4.97 -5.61 -5.53
N HIS A 39 5.09 -6.91 -5.24
CA HIS A 39 4.89 -7.44 -3.89
C HIS A 39 5.89 -6.88 -2.88
N GLN A 40 7.17 -6.77 -3.26
CA GLN A 40 8.20 -6.21 -2.38
C GLN A 40 7.92 -4.74 -2.08
N ASN A 41 7.51 -3.98 -3.09
CA ASN A 41 7.17 -2.57 -2.97
C ASN A 41 6.01 -2.33 -1.99
N ILE A 42 4.95 -3.14 -2.03
CA ILE A 42 3.76 -2.98 -1.17
C ILE A 42 3.96 -3.59 0.23
N ARG A 43 4.87 -4.56 0.42
CA ARG A 43 5.03 -5.28 1.70
C ARG A 43 5.28 -4.35 2.88
N ALA A 44 6.17 -3.37 2.73
CA ALA A 44 6.47 -2.42 3.79
C ALA A 44 5.28 -1.51 4.09
N ALA A 45 4.64 -0.97 3.05
CA ALA A 45 3.45 -0.12 3.19
C ALA A 45 2.31 -0.80 3.94
N MET A 46 2.00 -2.05 3.59
CA MET A 46 0.94 -2.82 4.27
C MET A 46 1.24 -3.04 5.75
N PHE A 47 2.50 -3.30 6.10
CA PHE A 47 2.90 -3.48 7.50
C PHE A 47 2.68 -2.20 8.32
N TYR A 48 3.09 -1.04 7.80
CA TYR A 48 2.89 0.24 8.49
C TYR A 48 1.41 0.61 8.60
N MET A 49 0.66 0.54 7.49
CA MET A 49 -0.77 0.84 7.49
C MET A 49 -1.55 -0.05 8.45
N GLN A 50 -1.33 -1.37 8.45
CA GLN A 50 -2.03 -2.26 9.39
C GLN A 50 -1.72 -1.93 10.84
N ARG A 51 -0.46 -1.62 11.17
CA ARG A 51 -0.08 -1.33 12.55
C ARG A 51 -0.74 -0.04 13.02
N GLU A 52 -0.65 1.02 12.24
CA GLU A 52 -1.09 2.35 12.62
C GLU A 52 -2.62 2.48 12.56
N ILE A 53 -3.28 1.94 11.52
CA ILE A 53 -4.75 1.94 11.46
C ILE A 53 -5.38 1.14 12.61
N ARG A 54 -4.69 0.12 13.12
CA ARG A 54 -5.16 -0.63 14.31
C ARG A 54 -5.04 0.16 15.62
N MET A 55 -4.20 1.18 15.64
CA MET A 55 -4.02 2.09 16.78
C MET A 55 -4.82 3.39 16.60
N ALA A 56 -5.48 3.58 15.46
CA ALA A 56 -6.40 4.70 15.24
C ALA A 56 -7.45 4.80 16.36
N GLY A 57 -7.53 5.98 16.98
CA GLY A 57 -8.41 6.24 18.12
C GLY A 57 -7.89 5.72 19.46
N CYS A 58 -6.63 5.30 19.55
CA CYS A 58 -5.99 4.97 20.82
C CYS A 58 -5.88 6.25 21.66
N ASP A 59 -6.52 6.24 22.83
CA ASP A 59 -6.52 7.32 23.81
C ASP A 59 -6.51 6.68 25.21
N PRO A 60 -5.33 6.34 25.77
CA PRO A 60 -5.21 5.64 27.04
C PRO A 60 -5.81 6.40 28.21
N ASP A 61 -5.66 7.73 28.20
CA ASP A 61 -6.10 8.62 29.28
C ASP A 61 -7.52 9.16 29.06
N GLY A 62 -8.08 8.97 27.86
CA GLY A 62 -9.42 9.41 27.47
C GLY A 62 -9.55 10.92 27.33
N SER A 63 -8.42 11.64 27.23
CA SER A 63 -8.34 13.09 27.24
C SER A 63 -8.02 13.70 25.88
N ALA A 64 -7.42 12.94 24.97
CA ALA A 64 -6.97 13.43 23.67
C ALA A 64 -8.10 13.51 22.64
N GLY A 65 -9.14 12.68 22.78
CA GLY A 65 -10.21 12.59 21.80
C GLY A 65 -9.74 12.00 20.48
N ALA A 66 -8.78 11.06 20.54
CA ALA A 66 -8.23 10.40 19.36
C ALA A 66 -9.34 9.69 18.57
N ALA A 67 -9.32 9.82 17.24
CA ALA A 67 -10.36 9.29 16.37
C ALA A 67 -9.90 9.19 14.91
N ILE A 68 -10.74 8.57 14.07
CA ILE A 68 -10.64 8.76 12.61
C ILE A 68 -11.19 10.16 12.30
N ILE A 69 -10.32 11.07 11.85
CA ILE A 69 -10.66 12.46 11.54
C ILE A 69 -11.28 12.56 10.14
N THR A 70 -10.70 11.87 9.17
CA THR A 70 -11.19 11.82 7.79
C THR A 70 -11.23 10.38 7.31
N ALA A 71 -12.45 9.92 7.01
CA ALA A 71 -12.72 8.64 6.39
C ALA A 71 -13.05 8.84 4.90
N GLY A 72 -12.03 8.91 4.05
CA GLY A 72 -12.20 9.04 2.60
C GLY A 72 -11.93 7.73 1.88
N ALA A 73 -12.53 7.52 0.72
CA ALA A 73 -12.29 6.31 -0.07
C ALA A 73 -10.82 6.16 -0.48
N THR A 74 -10.16 7.25 -0.88
CA THR A 74 -8.77 7.22 -1.35
C THR A 74 -7.79 7.88 -0.37
N SER A 75 -8.25 8.20 0.84
CA SER A 75 -7.40 8.77 1.88
C SER A 75 -7.99 8.55 3.27
N ILE A 76 -7.13 8.27 4.23
CA ILE A 76 -7.52 8.14 5.63
C ILE A 76 -6.63 9.05 6.48
N ASN A 77 -7.25 9.82 7.37
CA ASN A 77 -6.57 10.53 8.45
C ASN A 77 -7.17 10.07 9.78
N PHE A 78 -6.30 9.72 10.71
CA PHE A 78 -6.65 9.33 12.06
C PHE A 78 -5.61 9.82 13.05
N THR A 79 -6.03 9.90 14.31
CA THR A 79 -5.19 10.26 15.43
C THR A 79 -5.08 9.16 16.48
N GLU A 80 -4.01 9.21 17.25
CA GLU A 80 -3.72 8.37 18.42
C GLU A 80 -2.97 9.22 19.46
N ASP A 81 -3.11 8.91 20.75
CA ASP A 81 -2.34 9.50 21.86
C ASP A 81 -1.53 8.36 22.48
N VAL A 82 -0.26 8.26 22.11
CA VAL A 82 0.61 7.12 22.42
C VAL A 82 1.95 7.55 23.00
N ILE A 83 2.33 8.80 22.80
CA ILE A 83 3.54 9.41 23.34
C ILE A 83 3.22 10.81 23.83
N GLY A 84 4.15 11.42 24.53
CA GLY A 84 4.06 12.84 24.85
C GLY A 84 5.17 13.65 24.20
N ASN A 85 5.21 14.93 24.56
CA ASN A 85 6.15 15.95 24.09
C ASN A 85 7.66 15.61 24.19
N THR A 86 8.05 14.54 24.89
CA THR A 86 9.46 14.14 25.04
C THR A 86 9.69 12.70 24.59
N PRO A 87 10.85 12.38 23.98
CA PRO A 87 11.15 11.02 23.57
C PRO A 87 11.07 10.04 24.74
N GLY A 88 10.07 9.15 24.71
CA GLY A 88 9.84 8.13 25.73
C GLY A 88 8.94 8.56 26.90
N SER A 89 8.29 9.72 26.82
CA SER A 89 7.14 9.99 27.70
C SER A 89 5.92 9.20 27.27
N ASP A 90 5.09 8.84 28.24
CA ASP A 90 3.75 8.31 28.04
C ASP A 90 2.85 9.37 27.39
N SER A 91 1.64 8.96 27.00
CA SER A 91 0.56 9.83 26.50
C SER A 91 0.39 11.07 27.37
N ASP A 92 0.13 12.22 26.74
CA ASP A 92 -0.04 13.50 27.45
C ASP A 92 -1.41 14.17 27.21
N GLY A 93 -2.33 13.46 26.56
CA GLY A 93 -3.68 13.94 26.31
C GLY A 93 -3.78 14.87 25.11
N ALA A 94 -2.76 14.89 24.24
CA ALA A 94 -2.79 15.55 22.94
C ALA A 94 -2.64 14.52 21.81
N THR A 95 -2.86 14.97 20.58
CA THR A 95 -2.61 14.16 19.36
C THR A 95 -1.69 14.93 18.41
N ASP A 96 -0.77 15.68 18.98
CA ASP A 96 0.11 16.59 18.29
C ASP A 96 1.59 16.22 18.42
N ASP A 97 1.88 15.01 18.88
CA ASP A 97 3.23 14.48 18.83
C ASP A 97 3.53 13.69 17.55
N PRO A 98 4.81 13.47 17.22
CA PRO A 98 5.19 12.68 16.05
C PRO A 98 4.63 11.25 16.11
N GLY A 99 3.85 10.87 15.10
CA GLY A 99 3.19 9.57 15.05
C GLY A 99 1.74 9.59 15.50
N GLU A 100 1.22 10.74 15.93
CA GLU A 100 -0.11 10.84 16.54
C GLU A 100 -1.19 11.38 15.60
N ASN A 101 -0.80 11.91 14.44
CA ASN A 101 -1.72 12.38 13.40
C ASN A 101 -1.27 11.86 12.04
N ILE A 102 -1.80 10.72 11.63
CA ILE A 102 -1.28 10.00 10.48
C ILE A 102 -2.27 10.11 9.33
N THR A 103 -1.76 10.50 8.17
CA THR A 103 -2.53 10.51 6.91
C THR A 103 -1.90 9.57 5.89
N TYR A 104 -2.71 8.69 5.30
CA TYR A 104 -2.35 7.91 4.12
C TYR A 104 -3.15 8.39 2.91
N ALA A 105 -2.47 8.62 1.79
CA ALA A 105 -3.07 9.01 0.51
C ALA A 105 -2.14 8.68 -0.66
N LEU A 106 -2.64 8.76 -1.90
CA LEU A 106 -1.79 8.82 -3.08
C LEU A 106 -1.33 10.25 -3.34
N ASP A 107 -0.04 10.40 -3.69
CA ASP A 107 0.48 11.66 -4.23
C ASP A 107 0.13 11.82 -5.72
N ALA A 108 0.49 12.97 -6.31
CA ALA A 108 0.26 13.26 -7.72
C ALA A 108 1.05 12.36 -8.70
N ASN A 109 2.00 11.57 -8.20
CA ASN A 109 2.83 10.65 -8.96
C ASN A 109 2.45 9.18 -8.71
N ASN A 110 1.26 8.92 -8.16
CA ASN A 110 0.78 7.57 -7.86
C ASN A 110 1.66 6.83 -6.83
N ASN A 111 2.30 7.55 -5.91
CA ASN A 111 2.95 6.93 -4.76
C ASN A 111 2.04 6.97 -3.55
N LEU A 112 1.98 5.86 -2.82
CA LEU A 112 1.38 5.84 -1.50
C LEU A 112 2.31 6.58 -0.53
N VAL A 113 1.79 7.64 0.07
CA VAL A 113 2.50 8.48 1.02
C VAL A 113 1.86 8.38 2.40
N ARG A 114 2.73 8.30 3.42
CA ARG A 114 2.40 8.50 4.84
C ARG A 114 2.82 9.93 5.21
N THR A 115 1.88 10.70 5.74
CA THR A 115 2.15 12.07 6.22
C THR A 115 1.88 12.13 7.71
N ASP A 116 2.78 12.79 8.42
CA ASP A 116 2.81 12.92 9.87
C ASP A 116 3.24 14.36 10.16
N PRO A 117 2.30 15.27 10.45
CA PRO A 117 2.61 16.65 10.74
C PRO A 117 3.32 16.69 12.09
N VAL A 118 4.63 16.91 12.07
CA VAL A 118 5.38 17.18 13.30
C VAL A 118 4.83 18.47 13.91
N ASN A 119 4.22 18.35 15.09
CA ASN A 119 3.98 19.45 16.00
C ASN A 119 4.98 19.34 17.19
N PRO A 120 5.35 20.46 17.85
CA PRO A 120 4.84 21.80 17.64
C PRO A 120 5.29 22.34 16.28
N PRO A 121 4.51 23.24 15.66
CA PRO A 121 4.92 23.87 14.41
C PRO A 121 6.30 24.47 14.62
N VAL A 122 7.28 23.97 13.88
CA VAL A 122 8.55 24.70 13.71
C VAL A 122 8.17 26.14 13.35
N VAL A 123 8.83 27.17 13.85
CA VAL A 123 8.54 28.55 13.44
C VAL A 123 9.62 28.96 12.43
N PRO A 124 9.29 29.13 11.13
CA PRO A 124 7.96 29.06 10.50
C PRO A 124 7.47 27.62 10.26
N PRO A 125 6.13 27.38 10.24
CA PRO A 125 5.55 26.04 10.16
C PRO A 125 6.12 25.29 8.97
N ALA A 126 6.88 24.23 9.24
CA ALA A 126 7.34 23.33 8.20
C ALA A 126 6.09 22.58 7.67
N PRO A 127 5.86 22.55 6.36
CA PRO A 127 4.81 21.71 5.82
C PRO A 127 5.09 20.26 6.21
N PRO A 128 4.05 19.46 6.51
CA PRO A 128 4.21 18.03 6.78
C PRO A 128 5.00 17.39 5.63
N VAL A 129 6.06 16.63 5.96
CA VAL A 129 6.90 15.99 4.94
C VAL A 129 6.29 14.64 4.59
N PRO A 130 5.77 14.44 3.36
CA PRO A 130 5.23 13.15 2.97
C PRO A 130 6.37 12.12 2.84
N GLN A 131 6.18 10.97 3.45
CA GLN A 131 7.08 9.83 3.35
C GLN A 131 6.51 8.83 2.35
N THR A 132 7.21 8.60 1.23
CA THR A 132 6.82 7.57 0.27
C THR A 132 7.01 6.18 0.88
N VAL A 133 5.92 5.41 1.00
CA VAL A 133 5.94 4.06 1.57
C VAL A 133 5.75 2.96 0.52
N ALA A 134 5.16 3.29 -0.64
CA ALA A 134 5.15 2.44 -1.84
C ALA A 134 5.01 3.31 -3.09
N GLN A 135 5.58 2.86 -4.21
CA GLN A 135 5.55 3.57 -5.50
C GLN A 135 4.64 2.86 -6.51
N ASN A 136 4.29 3.52 -7.61
CA ASN A 136 3.56 2.91 -8.74
C ASN A 136 2.24 2.23 -8.30
N ILE A 137 1.46 2.92 -7.47
CA ILE A 137 0.17 2.45 -6.98
C ILE A 137 -0.93 3.02 -7.88
N ASP A 138 -1.66 2.14 -8.55
CA ASP A 138 -2.73 2.52 -9.47
C ASP A 138 -3.94 3.09 -8.72
N ALA A 139 -4.32 2.44 -7.61
CA ALA A 139 -5.46 2.83 -6.79
C ALA A 139 -5.33 2.33 -5.34
N ILE A 140 -6.03 3.03 -4.45
CA ILE A 140 -6.28 2.61 -3.06
C ILE A 140 -7.76 2.85 -2.75
N ASP A 141 -8.35 1.98 -1.93
CA ASP A 141 -9.73 2.10 -1.46
C ASP A 141 -9.83 1.70 0.01
N PHE A 142 -10.40 2.59 0.81
CA PHE A 142 -10.69 2.40 2.22
C PHE A 142 -12.20 2.25 2.41
N VAL A 143 -12.59 1.08 2.92
CA VAL A 143 -13.99 0.77 3.22
C VAL A 143 -14.19 0.80 4.73
N TYR A 144 -15.10 1.65 5.19
CA TYR A 144 -15.43 1.79 6.61
C TYR A 144 -16.72 1.05 6.91
N LEU A 145 -16.80 0.43 8.08
CA LEU A 145 -17.95 -0.33 8.55
C LEU A 145 -18.51 0.31 9.81
N ASP A 146 -19.83 0.34 9.95
CA ASP A 146 -20.47 0.73 11.20
C ASP A 146 -20.52 -0.44 12.21
N GLY A 147 -21.01 -0.15 13.41
CA GLY A 147 -21.18 -1.15 14.47
C GLY A 147 -22.45 -2.00 14.37
N ALA A 148 -23.21 -1.93 13.26
CA ALA A 148 -24.44 -2.71 13.12
C ALA A 148 -24.16 -4.20 12.92
N SER A 149 -25.21 -5.02 13.02
CA SER A 149 -25.13 -6.47 12.79
C SER A 149 -26.26 -6.91 11.85
N PRO A 150 -26.00 -7.17 10.56
CA PRO A 150 -24.69 -7.04 9.88
C PRO A 150 -24.25 -5.57 9.74
N PRO A 151 -22.93 -5.31 9.62
CA PRO A 151 -22.41 -3.95 9.49
C PRO A 151 -22.80 -3.33 8.15
N ASN A 152 -23.15 -2.04 8.17
CA ASN A 152 -23.34 -1.26 6.95
C ASN A 152 -22.01 -0.69 6.48
N VAL A 153 -21.86 -0.59 5.16
CA VAL A 153 -20.70 0.05 4.53
C VAL A 153 -20.88 1.56 4.54
N LEU A 154 -19.92 2.26 5.12
CA LEU A 154 -19.75 3.69 5.11
C LEU A 154 -18.61 4.02 4.12
N ASN A 155 -18.86 3.93 2.80
CA ASN A 155 -17.85 4.27 1.78
C ASN A 155 -18.16 5.63 1.12
N PRO A 156 -17.84 6.76 1.78
CA PRO A 156 -18.14 8.08 1.23
C PRO A 156 -17.25 8.36 -0.01
N GLY A 157 -17.88 8.36 -1.19
CA GLY A 157 -17.22 8.75 -2.45
C GLY A 157 -16.36 7.67 -3.10
N GLY A 158 -16.37 6.43 -2.60
CA GLY A 158 -15.63 5.32 -3.19
C GLY A 158 -16.38 4.64 -4.34
N ILE A 159 -15.59 4.16 -5.30
CA ILE A 159 -15.98 3.20 -6.33
C ILE A 159 -15.12 1.97 -6.12
N ASP A 160 -15.61 0.78 -6.50
CA ASP A 160 -14.80 -0.44 -6.45
C ASP A 160 -13.49 -0.21 -7.22
N VAL A 161 -12.34 -0.54 -6.61
CA VAL A 161 -11.05 -0.53 -7.30
C VAL A 161 -11.15 -1.52 -8.47
N PRO A 162 -10.95 -1.08 -9.72
CA PRO A 162 -10.95 -2.00 -10.85
C PRO A 162 -9.93 -3.11 -10.61
N ALA A 163 -10.29 -4.35 -10.96
CA ALA A 163 -9.33 -5.44 -10.93
C ALA A 163 -8.08 -5.02 -11.73
N GLY A 164 -6.90 -5.21 -11.14
CA GLY A 164 -5.64 -4.88 -11.81
C GLY A 164 -5.62 -5.48 -13.22
N ASN A 165 -5.38 -4.67 -14.23
CA ASN A 165 -5.31 -5.13 -15.60
C ASN A 165 -4.02 -5.92 -15.80
N GLU A 166 -4.05 -7.22 -15.49
CA GLU A 166 -2.99 -8.17 -15.85
C GLU A 166 -3.05 -8.47 -17.36
N GLY A 167 -3.07 -7.43 -18.19
CA GLY A 167 -3.19 -7.53 -19.64
C GLY A 167 -2.15 -8.50 -20.21
N GLN A 168 -2.60 -9.73 -20.46
CA GLN A 168 -1.91 -10.77 -21.21
C GLN A 168 -2.06 -10.57 -22.71
#